data_AF-A0A8J6BC89-F1
#
_entry.id   AF-A0A8J6BC89-F1
#
_cell.length_a   1.000
_cell.length_b   1.000
_cell.length_c   1.000
_cell.angle_alpha   90.00
_cell.angle_beta   90.00
_cell.angle_gamma   90.00
#
_symmetry.space_group_name_H-M   'P 1'
#
loop_
_entity.id
_entity.type
_entity.pdbx_description
1 polymer ?
#
loop_
_entity_poly.entity_id
_entity_poly.type
_entity_poly.pdbx_seq_one_letter_code
_entity_poly.pdbx_strand_id
1 'polypeptide(L)'
;MPSARKRKALAPAAPRRPASRSRLEYRAPVDGAWYYVRVALQGRALRVMYEEFPEEQDEWYDPAADLASPRDVAALRARFRAPSPPLDDGRCSDLRPGAQLCVACPLGVDELKHYDAVLESVSAADHETVDGEERCLCRFSVRWAGGPLTGDRADVSIDRICCVWPSPVQDPVLAEFLDGVSKSLVDGGGNAMASSSSGSVAP
;
A
#
# COMPACT_ATOMS: atom_id res chain seq x y z
N MET A 1 14.66 -57.54 18.93
CA MET A 1 14.17 -56.46 19.81
C MET A 1 15.32 -56.04 20.71
N PRO A 2 16.21 -55.17 20.22
CA PRO A 2 16.10 -53.71 20.44
C PRO A 2 16.20 -52.93 19.10
N SER A 3 16.05 -51.61 19.01
CA SER A 3 15.50 -50.60 19.95
C SER A 3 14.98 -49.39 19.16
N ALA A 4 14.05 -48.60 19.74
CA ALA A 4 13.44 -47.46 19.06
C ALA A 4 14.34 -46.20 19.09
N ARG A 5 14.70 -45.67 17.91
CA ARG A 5 15.35 -44.36 17.78
C ARG A 5 14.39 -43.25 18.20
N LYS A 6 14.71 -42.52 19.29
CA LYS A 6 13.98 -41.31 19.70
C LYS A 6 14.06 -40.27 18.58
N ARG A 7 12.91 -39.87 18.03
CA ARG A 7 12.83 -38.70 17.13
C ARG A 7 12.98 -37.45 17.98
N LYS A 8 13.89 -36.55 17.59
CA LYS A 8 14.09 -35.25 18.24
C LYS A 8 12.85 -34.40 17.94
N ALA A 9 12.14 -33.95 18.96
CA ALA A 9 10.95 -33.11 18.77
C ALA A 9 11.38 -31.77 18.14
N LEU A 10 10.73 -31.39 17.04
CA LEU A 10 10.87 -30.05 16.48
C LEU A 10 10.23 -29.06 17.46
N ALA A 11 10.90 -27.95 17.75
CA ALA A 11 10.35 -26.92 18.61
C ALA A 11 9.02 -26.39 18.03
N PRO A 12 8.02 -26.05 18.88
CA PRO A 12 6.78 -25.48 18.39
C PRO A 12 7.08 -24.17 17.63
N ALA A 13 6.56 -24.06 16.42
CA ALA A 13 6.64 -22.82 15.66
C ALA A 13 6.01 -21.69 16.49
N ALA A 14 6.65 -20.50 16.47
CA ALA A 14 6.10 -19.33 17.11
C ALA A 14 4.65 -19.09 16.62
N PRO A 15 3.72 -18.66 17.50
CA PRO A 15 2.34 -18.46 17.11
C PRO A 15 2.27 -17.45 15.97
N ARG A 16 1.86 -17.91 14.78
CA ARG A 16 1.60 -17.03 13.63
C ARG A 16 0.54 -16.02 14.09
N ARG A 17 0.87 -14.72 14.05
CA ARG A 17 -0.06 -13.67 14.48
C ARG A 17 -1.40 -13.86 13.74
N PRO A 18 -2.55 -13.75 14.42
CA PRO A 18 -3.84 -13.87 13.77
C PRO A 18 -3.95 -12.83 12.65
N ALA A 19 -4.52 -13.22 11.51
CA ALA A 19 -4.71 -12.33 10.38
C ALA A 19 -5.63 -11.18 10.79
N SER A 20 -5.08 -9.97 10.97
CA SER A 20 -5.87 -8.77 11.21
C SER A 20 -6.60 -8.39 9.92
N ARG A 21 -7.83 -7.86 10.05
CA ARG A 21 -8.57 -7.25 8.93
C ARG A 21 -8.01 -5.86 8.53
N SER A 22 -6.76 -5.58 8.89
CA SER A 22 -6.07 -4.28 8.79
C SER A 22 -4.80 -4.38 7.92
N ARG A 23 -4.79 -5.30 6.96
CA ARG A 23 -3.74 -5.36 5.93
C ARG A 23 -4.02 -4.27 4.90
N LEU A 24 -3.04 -3.41 4.67
CA LEU A 24 -3.10 -2.35 3.66
C LEU A 24 -2.04 -2.57 2.59
N GLU A 25 -2.22 -1.94 1.44
CA GLU A 25 -1.12 -1.66 0.53
C GLU A 25 -0.61 -0.26 0.78
N TYR A 26 0.72 -0.12 0.81
CA TYR A 26 1.40 1.15 1.04
C TYR A 26 2.48 1.38 -0.01
N ARG A 27 2.50 2.59 -0.59
CA ARG A 27 3.49 2.99 -1.57
C ARG A 27 4.70 3.60 -0.89
N ALA A 28 5.81 2.86 -0.86
CA ALA A 28 7.04 3.26 -0.18
C ALA A 28 7.61 4.58 -0.76
N PRO A 29 8.25 5.42 0.06
CA PRO A 29 8.90 6.65 -0.40
C PRO A 29 10.23 6.36 -1.11
N VAL A 30 10.93 5.28 -0.75
CA VAL A 30 12.29 4.97 -1.21
C VAL A 30 12.36 4.57 -2.69
N ASP A 31 11.39 3.81 -3.20
CA ASP A 31 11.39 3.27 -4.56
C ASP A 31 10.05 3.42 -5.31
N GLY A 32 9.01 3.94 -4.64
CA GLY A 32 7.68 4.11 -5.21
C GLY A 32 6.89 2.82 -5.44
N ALA A 33 7.37 1.67 -4.95
CA ALA A 33 6.67 0.39 -5.07
C ALA A 33 5.59 0.22 -4.00
N TRP A 34 4.59 -0.61 -4.29
CA TRP A 34 3.53 -1.00 -3.36
C TRP A 34 3.91 -2.26 -2.59
N TYR A 35 3.75 -2.20 -1.28
CA TYR A 35 4.04 -3.28 -0.34
C TYR A 35 2.85 -3.53 0.58
N TYR A 36 2.72 -4.77 1.07
CA TYR A 36 1.77 -5.09 2.12
C TYR A 36 2.29 -4.61 3.48
N VAL A 37 1.45 -3.86 4.19
CA VAL A 37 1.77 -3.29 5.51
C VAL A 37 0.64 -3.49 6.51
N ARG A 38 0.99 -3.29 7.78
CA ARG A 38 0.07 -3.02 8.88
C ARG A 38 0.46 -1.69 9.51
N VAL A 39 -0.50 -0.99 10.12
CA VAL A 39 -0.24 0.29 10.81
C VAL A 39 -0.48 0.17 12.31
N ALA A 40 0.24 0.97 13.09
CA ALA A 40 0.05 1.10 14.53
C ALA A 40 0.34 2.54 14.99
N LEU A 41 -0.40 3.01 15.98
CA LEU A 41 -0.02 4.22 16.74
C LEU A 41 1.00 3.83 17.82
N GLN A 42 2.12 4.55 17.89
CA GLN A 42 3.10 4.42 18.96
C GLN A 42 3.40 5.81 19.55
N GLY A 43 2.83 6.08 20.72
CA GLY A 43 2.80 7.43 21.28
C GLY A 43 1.92 8.35 20.41
N ARG A 44 2.55 9.31 19.73
CA ARG A 44 1.90 10.20 18.75
C ARG A 44 2.23 9.89 17.29
N ALA A 45 3.22 9.04 17.04
CA ALA A 45 3.66 8.71 15.68
C ALA A 45 2.82 7.56 15.10
N LEU A 46 2.58 7.62 13.80
CA LEU A 46 2.11 6.48 13.02
C LEU A 46 3.33 5.66 12.59
N ARG A 47 3.33 4.37 12.93
CA ARG A 47 4.30 3.39 12.44
C ARG A 47 3.67 2.58 11.32
N VAL A 48 4.36 2.46 10.20
CA VAL A 48 4.00 1.62 9.05
C VAL A 48 4.91 0.41 9.05
N MET A 49 4.36 -0.75 9.39
CA MET A 49 5.09 -2.02 9.51
C MET A 49 4.97 -2.82 8.21
N TYR A 50 6.08 -3.01 7.51
CA TYR A 50 6.11 -3.86 6.32
C TYR A 50 5.93 -5.34 6.71
N GLU A 51 5.10 -6.11 5.99
CA GLU A 51 4.79 -7.49 6.38
C GLU A 51 5.90 -8.51 6.08
N GLU A 52 6.77 -8.20 5.12
CA GLU A 52 7.79 -9.11 4.56
C GLU A 52 9.22 -8.65 4.84
N PHE A 53 9.38 -7.53 5.57
CA PHE A 53 10.65 -6.89 5.89
C PHE A 53 10.82 -6.77 7.41
N PRO A 54 12.06 -6.62 7.92
CA PRO A 54 12.30 -6.53 9.36
C PRO A 54 12.02 -5.11 9.89
N GLU A 55 11.82 -4.98 11.21
CA GLU A 55 11.31 -3.77 11.86
C GLU A 55 12.19 -2.52 11.65
N GLU A 56 13.47 -2.68 11.29
CA GLU A 56 14.39 -1.58 10.98
C GLU A 56 14.08 -0.88 9.64
N GLN A 57 13.22 -1.47 8.80
CA GLN A 57 12.74 -0.87 7.55
C GLN A 57 11.40 -0.13 7.72
N ASP A 58 10.76 -0.18 8.88
CA ASP A 58 9.45 0.43 9.10
C ASP A 58 9.48 1.95 8.96
N GLU A 59 8.46 2.53 8.32
CA GLU A 59 8.31 3.98 8.22
C GLU A 59 7.67 4.56 9.48
N TRP A 60 8.05 5.78 9.82
CA TRP A 60 7.52 6.53 10.96
C TRP A 60 7.08 7.92 10.52
N TYR A 61 5.90 8.34 10.97
CA TYR A 61 5.36 9.67 10.72
C TYR A 61 5.01 10.36 12.03
N ASP A 62 5.77 11.40 12.38
CA ASP A 62 5.45 12.28 13.49
C ASP A 62 4.57 13.45 13.01
N PRO A 63 3.42 13.71 13.66
CA PRO A 63 2.51 14.81 13.30
C PRO A 63 3.14 16.19 13.21
N ALA A 64 4.13 16.50 14.05
CA ALA A 64 4.73 17.83 14.14
C ALA A 64 5.91 18.01 13.19
N ALA A 65 6.64 16.93 12.86
CA ALA A 65 7.75 16.96 11.92
C ALA A 65 7.30 16.78 10.46
N ASP A 66 6.41 15.82 10.19
CA ASP A 66 6.16 15.32 8.82
C ASP A 66 4.84 15.82 8.23
N LEU A 67 3.92 16.33 9.05
CA LEU A 67 2.53 16.63 8.66
C LEU A 67 2.14 18.09 8.96
N ALA A 68 3.03 19.02 8.61
CA ALA A 68 2.88 20.46 8.88
C ALA A 68 1.71 21.14 8.13
N SER A 69 1.13 20.51 7.10
CA SER A 69 0.00 21.06 6.35
C SER A 69 -1.05 20.02 5.95
N PRO A 70 -2.29 20.43 5.61
CA PRO A 70 -3.31 19.54 5.07
C PRO A 70 -2.89 18.82 3.78
N ARG A 71 -1.93 19.39 3.02
CA ARG A 71 -1.38 18.77 1.82
C ARG A 71 -0.51 17.56 2.18
N ASP A 72 0.22 17.61 3.28
CA ASP A 72 1.10 16.52 3.73
C ASP A 72 0.26 15.36 4.26
N VAL A 73 -0.80 15.66 5.02
CA VAL A 73 -1.82 14.68 5.44
C VAL A 73 -2.47 14.00 4.22
N ALA A 74 -2.84 14.78 3.19
CA ALA A 74 -3.39 14.22 1.96
C ALA A 74 -2.36 13.39 1.17
N ALA A 75 -1.09 13.80 1.13
CA ALA A 75 -0.01 13.07 0.48
C ALA A 75 0.31 11.74 1.18
N LEU A 76 0.33 11.73 2.52
CA LEU A 76 0.46 10.51 3.31
C LEU A 76 -0.74 9.58 3.09
N ARG A 77 -1.97 10.10 3.16
CA ARG A 77 -3.19 9.31 2.90
C ARG A 77 -3.16 8.65 1.52
N ALA A 78 -2.70 9.37 0.49
CA ALA A 78 -2.58 8.87 -0.87
C ALA A 78 -1.49 7.80 -1.07
N ARG A 79 -0.65 7.53 -0.07
CA ARG A 79 0.26 6.37 -0.07
C ARG A 79 -0.40 5.09 0.39
N PHE A 80 -1.60 5.11 0.96
CA PHE A 80 -2.32 3.90 1.40
C PHE A 80 -3.49 3.57 0.48
N ARG A 81 -3.72 2.29 0.24
CA ARG A 81 -4.96 1.78 -0.36
C ARG A 81 -5.36 0.42 0.23
N ALA A 82 -6.59 -0.02 -0.06
CA ALA A 82 -7.00 -1.39 0.21
C ALA A 82 -6.17 -2.37 -0.65
N PRO A 83 -5.90 -3.59 -0.18
CA PRO A 83 -5.24 -4.63 -0.97
C PRO A 83 -5.86 -4.80 -2.37
N SER A 84 -5.02 -4.80 -3.38
CA SER A 84 -5.38 -4.97 -4.78
C SER A 84 -5.47 -6.48 -5.08
N PRO A 85 -6.66 -7.06 -5.26
CA PRO A 85 -6.76 -8.49 -5.57
C PRO A 85 -6.14 -8.79 -6.94
N PRO A 86 -5.47 -9.95 -7.12
CA PRO A 86 -5.12 -10.47 -8.43
C PRO A 86 -6.34 -10.52 -9.36
N LEU A 87 -6.13 -10.38 -10.66
CA LEU A 87 -7.18 -10.54 -11.65
C LEU A 87 -7.45 -12.05 -11.86
N ASP A 88 -8.70 -12.48 -11.60
CA ASP A 88 -9.13 -13.86 -11.88
C ASP A 88 -9.13 -14.13 -13.39
N ASP A 89 -8.70 -15.33 -13.81
CA ASP A 89 -8.53 -15.69 -15.23
C ASP A 89 -9.80 -15.52 -16.07
N GLY A 90 -10.93 -16.08 -15.61
CA GLY A 90 -12.24 -15.90 -16.25
C GLY A 90 -12.79 -14.46 -16.21
N ARG A 91 -12.11 -13.53 -15.53
CA ARG A 91 -12.47 -12.11 -15.44
C ARG A 91 -11.55 -11.19 -16.24
N CYS A 92 -10.63 -11.73 -17.04
CA CYS A 92 -9.80 -10.95 -17.97
C CYS A 92 -10.63 -9.97 -18.83
N SER A 93 -11.85 -10.39 -19.20
CA SER A 93 -12.80 -9.68 -20.05
C SER A 93 -13.58 -8.56 -19.34
N ASP A 94 -13.43 -8.38 -18.02
CA ASP A 94 -13.98 -7.24 -17.29
C ASP A 94 -13.13 -5.97 -17.47
N LEU A 95 -11.83 -6.12 -17.76
CA LEU A 95 -10.91 -4.98 -17.87
C LEU A 95 -11.19 -4.11 -19.11
N ARG A 96 -11.01 -2.79 -18.96
CA ARG A 96 -11.23 -1.79 -20.01
C ARG A 96 -10.04 -0.83 -20.10
N PRO A 97 -9.67 -0.34 -21.30
CA PRO A 97 -8.70 0.74 -21.45
C PRO A 97 -8.99 1.92 -20.51
N GLY A 98 -7.96 2.44 -19.85
CA GLY A 98 -8.05 3.44 -18.79
C GLY A 98 -8.15 2.88 -17.37
N ALA A 99 -8.34 1.56 -17.18
CA ALA A 99 -8.33 0.93 -15.87
C ALA A 99 -6.99 1.14 -15.15
N GLN A 100 -7.05 1.48 -13.86
CA GLN A 100 -5.89 1.55 -12.97
C GLN A 100 -5.55 0.14 -12.48
N LEU A 101 -4.31 -0.27 -12.67
CA LEU A 101 -3.79 -1.58 -12.32
C LEU A 101 -2.56 -1.43 -11.43
N CYS A 102 -2.35 -2.43 -10.58
CA CYS A 102 -1.12 -2.64 -9.85
C CYS A 102 -0.41 -3.80 -10.55
N VAL A 103 0.74 -3.53 -11.17
CA VAL A 103 1.41 -4.49 -12.05
C VAL A 103 2.78 -4.87 -11.49
N ALA A 104 3.04 -6.17 -11.45
CA ALA A 104 4.31 -6.72 -11.02
C ALA A 104 5.39 -6.49 -12.12
N CYS A 105 6.43 -5.74 -11.78
CA CYS A 105 7.54 -5.35 -12.65
C CYS A 105 8.81 -6.12 -12.27
N PRO A 106 9.52 -6.76 -13.22
CA PRO A 106 10.80 -7.40 -12.96
C PRO A 106 11.92 -6.34 -13.09
N LEU A 107 12.64 -6.06 -12.01
CA LEU A 107 13.75 -5.09 -12.01
C LEU A 107 15.13 -5.75 -11.95
N GLY A 108 15.17 -7.06 -11.71
CA GLY A 108 16.37 -7.87 -11.70
C GLY A 108 16.05 -9.35 -11.90
N VAL A 109 17.02 -10.23 -11.65
CA VAL A 109 16.86 -11.69 -11.79
C VAL A 109 15.81 -12.23 -10.81
N ASP A 110 15.84 -11.75 -9.56
CA ASP A 110 14.95 -12.17 -8.46
C ASP A 110 14.19 -10.99 -7.82
N GLU A 111 14.23 -9.79 -8.42
CA GLU A 111 13.55 -8.58 -7.91
C GLU A 111 12.23 -8.35 -8.65
N LEU A 112 11.12 -8.64 -7.98
CA LEU A 112 9.75 -8.39 -8.45
C LEU A 112 9.10 -7.33 -7.54
N LYS A 113 8.74 -6.18 -8.11
CA LYS A 113 8.10 -5.07 -7.38
C LYS A 113 6.82 -4.61 -8.05
N HIS A 114 5.87 -4.10 -7.26
CA HIS A 114 4.54 -3.76 -7.74
C HIS A 114 4.40 -2.24 -7.92
N TYR A 115 3.97 -1.80 -9.11
CA TYR A 115 3.83 -0.38 -9.45
C TYR A 115 2.47 -0.09 -10.09
N ASP A 116 2.05 1.18 -10.02
CA ASP A 116 0.84 1.63 -10.71
C ASP A 116 1.05 1.64 -12.22
N ALA A 117 0.06 1.17 -12.96
CA ALA A 117 0.00 1.24 -14.41
C ALA A 117 -1.43 1.48 -14.89
N VAL A 118 -1.58 2.01 -16.10
CA VAL A 118 -2.87 2.19 -16.77
C VAL A 118 -2.96 1.23 -17.94
N LEU A 119 -4.06 0.47 -18.01
CA LEU A 119 -4.34 -0.40 -19.15
C LEU A 119 -4.58 0.43 -20.41
N GLU A 120 -3.85 0.16 -21.49
CA GLU A 120 -4.11 0.76 -22.81
C GLU A 120 -4.94 -0.16 -23.71
N SER A 121 -4.66 -1.47 -23.70
CA SER A 121 -5.40 -2.44 -24.53
C SER A 121 -5.29 -3.87 -24.00
N VAL A 122 -6.21 -4.73 -24.43
CA VAL A 122 -6.18 -6.17 -24.19
C VAL A 122 -6.11 -6.88 -25.54
N SER A 123 -5.06 -7.68 -25.76
CA SER A 123 -4.99 -8.66 -26.83
C SER A 123 -5.59 -9.96 -26.32
N ALA A 124 -6.86 -10.20 -26.66
CA ALA A 124 -7.55 -11.44 -26.32
C ALA A 124 -6.86 -12.64 -26.98
N ALA A 125 -6.87 -13.77 -26.27
CA ALA A 125 -6.44 -15.08 -26.76
C ALA A 125 -7.40 -16.14 -26.20
N ASP A 126 -7.46 -17.31 -26.84
CA ASP A 126 -8.23 -18.43 -26.32
C ASP A 126 -7.65 -18.87 -24.96
N HIS A 127 -8.52 -19.12 -23.99
CA HIS A 127 -8.12 -19.63 -22.68
C HIS A 127 -7.89 -21.14 -22.75
N GLU A 128 -6.93 -21.65 -21.97
CA GLU A 128 -6.73 -23.09 -21.79
C GLU A 128 -7.42 -23.58 -20.51
N THR A 129 -7.65 -24.89 -20.41
CA THR A 129 -8.08 -25.54 -19.17
C THR A 129 -7.04 -26.58 -18.80
N VAL A 130 -6.43 -26.45 -17.62
CA VAL A 130 -5.40 -27.36 -17.14
C VAL A 130 -5.77 -27.80 -15.73
N ASP A 131 -5.75 -29.12 -15.52
CA ASP A 131 -6.16 -29.77 -14.27
C ASP A 131 -7.59 -29.42 -13.78
N GLY A 132 -8.43 -28.89 -14.68
CA GLY A 132 -9.80 -28.43 -14.40
C GLY A 132 -9.92 -26.94 -14.08
N GLU A 133 -8.82 -26.21 -14.04
CA GLU A 133 -8.77 -24.75 -13.83
C GLU A 133 -8.59 -24.03 -15.17
N GLU A 134 -9.36 -22.96 -15.38
CA GLU A 134 -9.23 -22.06 -16.53
C GLU A 134 -7.97 -21.20 -16.38
N ARG A 135 -7.19 -21.05 -17.47
CA ARG A 135 -6.02 -20.16 -17.50
C ARG A 135 -6.12 -19.17 -18.65
N CYS A 136 -5.98 -17.90 -18.33
CA CYS A 136 -6.06 -16.82 -19.30
C CYS A 136 -4.72 -16.61 -20.01
N LEU A 137 -4.74 -16.73 -21.34
CA LEU A 137 -3.58 -16.49 -22.21
C LEU A 137 -3.58 -15.07 -22.85
N CYS A 138 -4.52 -14.20 -22.44
CA CYS A 138 -4.59 -12.83 -22.92
C CYS A 138 -3.34 -12.01 -22.53
N ARG A 139 -2.99 -11.04 -23.36
CA ARG A 139 -1.89 -10.10 -23.11
C ARG A 139 -2.43 -8.70 -22.91
N PHE A 140 -1.92 -7.99 -21.92
CA PHE A 140 -2.41 -6.68 -21.49
C PHE A 140 -1.32 -5.65 -21.75
N SER A 141 -1.59 -4.70 -22.65
CA SER A 141 -0.66 -3.61 -22.94
C SER A 141 -0.92 -2.48 -21.95
N VAL A 142 0.08 -2.17 -21.12
CA VAL A 142 -0.03 -1.18 -20.04
C VAL A 142 0.98 -0.06 -20.23
N ARG A 143 0.64 1.16 -19.79
CA ARG A 143 1.59 2.25 -19.56
C ARG A 143 1.85 2.38 -18.06
N TRP A 144 3.11 2.36 -17.64
CA TRP A 144 3.48 2.59 -16.24
C TRP A 144 3.11 4.00 -15.79
N ALA A 145 2.45 4.11 -14.64
CA ALA A 145 2.05 5.37 -14.01
C ALA A 145 2.89 5.71 -12.75
N GLY A 146 3.66 4.74 -12.25
CA GLY A 146 4.63 4.92 -11.17
C GLY A 146 5.84 3.99 -11.32
N GLY A 147 6.84 4.18 -10.45
CA GLY A 147 8.06 3.39 -10.47
C GLY A 147 9.09 3.83 -11.52
N PRO A 148 10.20 3.07 -11.67
CA PRO A 148 11.33 3.46 -12.51
C PRO A 148 11.04 3.49 -14.01
N LEU A 149 9.96 2.86 -14.47
CA LEU A 149 9.55 2.78 -15.88
C LEU A 149 8.41 3.77 -16.23
N THR A 150 8.12 4.75 -15.37
CA THR A 150 6.98 5.68 -15.54
C THR A 150 6.93 6.30 -16.94
N GLY A 151 5.81 6.11 -17.65
CA GLY A 151 5.59 6.59 -19.02
C GLY A 151 5.82 5.52 -20.09
N ASP A 152 6.67 4.53 -19.83
CA ASP A 152 6.97 3.44 -20.76
C ASP A 152 5.80 2.45 -20.89
N ARG A 153 5.86 1.64 -21.95
CA ARG A 153 4.88 0.60 -22.27
C ARG A 153 5.45 -0.78 -22.03
N ALA A 154 4.60 -1.70 -21.57
CA ALA A 154 4.91 -3.12 -21.48
C ALA A 154 3.67 -3.96 -21.81
N ASP A 155 3.89 -5.13 -22.42
CA ASP A 155 2.87 -6.16 -22.52
C ASP A 155 3.09 -7.18 -21.41
N VAL A 156 2.08 -7.37 -20.55
CA VAL A 156 2.12 -8.31 -19.42
C VAL A 156 1.06 -9.40 -19.54
N SER A 157 1.29 -10.50 -18.82
CA SER A 157 0.34 -11.59 -18.61
C SER A 157 -0.50 -11.35 -17.34
N ILE A 158 -1.62 -12.07 -17.22
CA ILE A 158 -2.61 -11.90 -16.16
C ILE A 158 -2.08 -12.13 -14.74
N ASP A 159 -1.15 -13.07 -14.55
CA ASP A 159 -0.50 -13.39 -13.28
C ASP A 159 0.24 -12.21 -12.64
N ARG A 160 0.51 -11.16 -13.43
CA ARG A 160 1.21 -9.95 -13.01
C ARG A 160 0.28 -8.80 -12.68
N ILE A 161 -1.04 -8.97 -12.79
CA ILE A 161 -2.05 -7.90 -12.69
C ILE A 161 -2.87 -8.05 -11.42
N CYS A 162 -2.83 -7.01 -10.58
CA CYS A 162 -3.78 -6.80 -9.50
C CYS A 162 -4.70 -5.60 -9.82
N CYS A 163 -5.99 -5.73 -9.51
CA CYS A 163 -6.99 -4.71 -9.78
C CYS A 163 -6.99 -3.62 -8.71
N VAL A 164 -6.80 -2.36 -9.08
CA VAL A 164 -6.86 -1.24 -8.14
C VAL A 164 -8.28 -0.69 -8.06
N TRP A 165 -8.92 -0.86 -6.91
CA TRP A 165 -10.26 -0.34 -6.66
C TRP A 165 -10.19 1.04 -6.01
N PRO A 166 -10.92 2.06 -6.53
CA PRO A 166 -10.98 3.39 -5.91
C PRO A 166 -11.92 3.38 -4.70
N SER A 167 -11.57 2.61 -3.66
CA SER A 167 -12.27 2.58 -2.37
C SER A 167 -11.47 3.39 -1.34
N PRO A 168 -12.14 4.20 -0.49
CA PRO A 168 -11.48 4.84 0.64
C PRO A 168 -10.88 3.78 1.58
N VAL A 169 -9.67 4.02 2.08
CA VAL A 169 -9.04 3.14 3.08
C VAL A 169 -9.87 3.15 4.37
N GLN A 170 -10.23 1.96 4.85
CA GLN A 170 -11.09 1.74 6.03
C GLN A 170 -10.31 1.17 7.23
N ASP A 171 -9.03 1.53 7.39
CA ASP A 171 -8.30 1.16 8.60
C ASP A 171 -8.56 2.17 9.72
N PRO A 172 -9.03 1.74 10.91
CA PRO A 172 -9.39 2.65 11.99
C PRO A 172 -8.19 3.37 12.61
N VAL A 173 -7.01 2.75 12.64
CA VAL A 173 -5.79 3.35 13.24
C VAL A 173 -5.27 4.47 12.35
N LEU A 174 -5.22 4.22 11.02
CA LEU A 174 -4.86 5.25 10.05
C LEU A 174 -5.88 6.39 10.04
N ALA A 175 -7.18 6.08 10.14
CA ALA A 175 -8.24 7.10 10.19
C ALA A 175 -8.12 7.98 11.44
N GLU A 176 -7.99 7.37 12.63
CA GLU A 176 -7.81 8.08 13.90
C GLU A 176 -6.60 9.02 13.86
N PHE A 177 -5.47 8.55 13.34
CA PHE A 177 -4.25 9.35 13.17
C PHE A 177 -4.49 10.56 12.25
N LEU A 178 -4.91 10.33 11.00
CA LEU A 178 -5.04 11.40 10.00
C LEU A 178 -6.10 12.44 10.39
N ASP A 179 -7.21 12.00 11.00
CA ASP A 179 -8.27 12.90 11.47
C ASP A 179 -7.81 13.70 12.70
N GLY A 180 -6.99 13.10 13.59
CA GLY A 180 -6.38 13.78 14.72
C GLY A 180 -5.44 14.92 14.29
N VAL A 181 -4.53 14.63 13.35
CA VAL A 181 -3.62 15.63 12.78
C VAL A 181 -4.38 16.74 12.05
N SER A 182 -5.39 16.37 11.25
CA SER A 182 -6.22 17.33 10.51
C SER A 182 -6.92 18.34 11.44
N LYS A 183 -7.41 17.89 12.61
CA LYS A 183 -8.04 18.76 13.61
C LYS A 183 -7.03 19.73 14.24
N SER A 184 -5.86 19.25 14.65
CA SER A 184 -4.84 20.11 15.26
C SER A 184 -4.33 21.21 14.32
N LEU A 185 -4.31 20.96 13.01
CA LEU A 185 -3.96 21.97 11.99
C LEU A 185 -5.01 23.09 11.88
N VAL A 186 -6.29 22.78 12.12
CA VAL A 186 -7.37 23.77 12.14
C VAL A 186 -7.33 24.58 13.44
N ASP A 187 -7.23 23.91 14.59
CA ASP A 187 -7.24 24.57 15.91
C ASP A 187 -6.02 25.49 16.09
N GLY A 188 -4.84 25.11 15.57
CA GLY A 188 -3.63 25.92 15.61
C GLY A 188 -3.70 27.23 14.80
N GLY A 189 -4.59 27.31 13.80
CA GLY A 189 -4.77 28.51 12.97
C GLY A 189 -5.55 29.65 13.63
N GLY A 190 -6.27 29.39 14.72
CA GLY A 190 -7.24 30.33 15.31
C GLY A 190 -6.66 31.47 16.15
N ASN A 191 -5.41 31.38 16.61
CA ASN A 191 -4.89 32.23 17.70
C ASN A 191 -4.05 33.45 17.29
N ALA A 192 -3.99 33.78 15.99
CA ALA A 192 -3.08 34.81 15.46
C ALA A 192 -3.60 36.26 15.51
N MET A 193 -4.78 36.54 16.08
CA MET A 193 -5.40 37.88 16.00
C MET A 193 -6.11 38.36 17.28
N ALA A 194 -5.37 38.49 18.38
CA ALA A 194 -5.83 39.22 19.59
C ALA A 194 -4.68 39.73 20.47
N SER A 195 -3.91 40.73 20.01
CA SER A 195 -3.01 41.52 20.87
C SER A 195 -2.69 42.88 20.26
N SER A 196 -3.40 43.90 20.72
CA SER A 196 -2.98 45.30 20.60
C SER A 196 -3.41 46.00 21.88
N SER A 197 -2.47 46.09 22.81
CA SER A 197 -2.65 46.67 24.13
C SER A 197 -2.65 48.19 24.07
N SER A 198 -3.75 48.82 24.49
CA SER A 198 -3.78 50.25 24.76
C SER A 198 -3.01 50.54 26.05
N GLY A 199 -1.76 51.00 25.92
CA GLY A 199 -0.93 51.38 27.07
C GLY A 199 -1.35 52.72 27.66
N SER A 200 -1.68 52.75 28.96
CA SER A 200 -1.80 54.00 29.73
C SER A 200 -0.42 54.64 29.93
N VAL A 201 -0.36 55.96 29.83
CA VAL A 201 0.78 56.77 30.28
C VAL A 201 0.28 57.75 31.33
N ALA A 202 0.94 57.74 32.49
CA ALA A 202 0.80 58.67 33.61
C ALA A 202 2.08 59.57 33.66
N PRO A 203 2.30 60.50 34.61
CA PRO A 203 1.64 60.73 35.90
C PRO A 203 0.68 61.93 35.95
#